data_AF-A0A8T1V676-F1
#
_entry.id   AF-A0A8T1V676-F1
#
_cell.length_a   1.000
_cell.length_b   1.000
_cell.length_c   1.000
_cell.angle_alpha   90.00
_cell.angle_beta   90.00
_cell.angle_gamma   90.00
#
_symmetry.space_group_name_H-M   'P 1'
#
loop_
_entity.id
_entity.type
_entity.pdbx_description
1 polymer ?
#
loop_
_entity_poly.entity_id
_entity_poly.type
_entity_poly.pdbx_seq_one_letter_code
_entity_poly.pdbx_strand_id
1 'polypeptide(L)'
;WKQLGLRTDDLSPEAFATLKNTPEFKTYMRYAEKYDSWTHSFHNSIFEPPRYIGGFSGELWAKAEMWATAGRSSGYVKVMLGLGGLSKASLRSHPFYKYYAEFLRLAHKTK
;
A
#
# COMPACT_ATOMS: atom_id res chain seq x y z
N TRP A 1 -5.72 5.22 -9.58
CA TRP A 1 -6.94 4.67 -8.96
C TRP A 1 -8.21 5.33 -9.49
N LYS A 2 -8.57 6.53 -9.05
CA LYS A 2 -9.81 7.24 -9.47
C LYS A 2 -9.96 7.41 -10.99
N GLN A 3 -8.87 7.78 -11.69
CA GLN A 3 -8.88 7.94 -13.15
C GLN A 3 -9.13 6.64 -13.92
N LEU A 4 -8.91 5.49 -13.29
CA LEU A 4 -9.15 4.18 -13.87
C LEU A 4 -10.57 3.67 -13.55
N GLY A 5 -11.44 4.52 -12.98
CA GLY A 5 -12.81 4.13 -12.61
C GLY A 5 -12.90 3.15 -11.44
N LEU A 6 -11.81 2.90 -10.73
CA LEU A 6 -11.80 1.99 -9.58
C LEU A 6 -12.56 2.59 -8.38
N ARG A 7 -13.31 1.74 -7.69
CA ARG A 7 -14.13 2.07 -6.51
C ARG A 7 -13.35 2.81 -5.43
N THR A 8 -13.93 3.88 -4.89
CA THR A 8 -13.25 4.78 -3.91
C THR A 8 -13.84 4.72 -2.51
N ASP A 9 -14.94 3.98 -2.33
CA ASP A 9 -15.57 3.69 -1.05
C ASP A 9 -14.74 2.70 -0.22
N ASP A 10 -15.09 2.49 1.06
CA ASP A 10 -14.36 1.52 1.90
C ASP A 10 -14.65 0.09 1.41
N LEU A 11 -13.60 -0.63 1.02
CA LEU A 11 -13.67 -1.96 0.46
C LEU A 11 -13.28 -2.98 1.52
N SER A 12 -14.16 -3.97 1.71
CA SER A 12 -13.83 -5.18 2.45
C SER A 12 -12.74 -5.98 1.71
N PRO A 13 -11.99 -6.86 2.40
CA PRO A 13 -11.02 -7.75 1.76
C PRO A 13 -11.61 -8.59 0.61
N GLU A 14 -12.86 -9.03 0.74
CA GLU A 14 -13.57 -9.84 -0.25
C GLU A 14 -13.91 -9.03 -1.50
N ALA A 15 -14.41 -7.79 -1.31
CA ALA A 15 -14.67 -6.87 -2.41
C ALA A 15 -13.37 -6.45 -3.12
N PHE A 16 -12.28 -6.30 -2.38
CA PHE A 16 -10.96 -6.08 -2.95
C PHE A 16 -10.49 -7.27 -3.79
N ALA A 17 -10.72 -8.50 -3.34
CA ALA A 17 -10.30 -9.70 -4.06
C ALA A 17 -10.91 -9.81 -5.48
N THR A 18 -12.14 -9.36 -5.68
CA THR A 18 -12.79 -9.38 -6.99
C THR A 18 -12.18 -8.36 -7.97
N LEU A 19 -11.70 -7.21 -7.47
CA LEU A 19 -11.05 -6.18 -8.28
C LEU A 19 -9.75 -6.67 -8.93
N LYS A 20 -9.05 -7.63 -8.31
CA LYS A 20 -7.72 -8.06 -8.77
C LYS A 20 -7.71 -8.62 -10.19
N ASN A 21 -8.85 -9.09 -10.67
CA ASN A 21 -8.98 -9.69 -12.00
C ASN A 21 -9.24 -8.67 -13.12
N THR A 22 -9.56 -7.40 -12.80
CA THR A 22 -9.95 -6.42 -13.83
C THR A 22 -8.73 -5.81 -14.55
N PRO A 23 -8.87 -5.39 -15.82
CA PRO A 23 -7.82 -4.69 -16.56
C PRO A 23 -7.37 -3.37 -15.90
N GLU A 24 -8.30 -2.65 -15.29
CA GLU A 24 -8.07 -1.37 -14.60
C GLU A 24 -7.18 -1.58 -13.38
N PHE A 25 -7.46 -2.63 -12.61
CA PHE A 25 -6.64 -2.98 -11.46
C PHE A 25 -5.22 -3.39 -11.87
N LYS A 26 -5.09 -4.23 -12.90
CA LYS A 26 -3.78 -4.64 -13.44
C LYS A 26 -2.98 -3.43 -13.93
N THR A 27 -3.65 -2.47 -14.57
CA THR A 27 -3.03 -1.20 -14.99
C THR A 27 -2.55 -0.39 -13.79
N TYR A 28 -3.37 -0.29 -12.74
CA TYR A 28 -2.97 0.35 -11.50
C TYR A 28 -1.75 -0.33 -10.86
N MET A 29 -1.73 -1.67 -10.77
CA MET A 29 -0.63 -2.41 -10.15
C MET A 29 0.70 -2.19 -10.86
N ARG A 30 0.72 -2.21 -12.19
CA ARG A 30 1.93 -1.89 -12.98
C ARG A 30 2.49 -0.50 -12.64
N TYR A 31 1.61 0.48 -12.47
CA TYR A 31 2.00 1.81 -12.03
C TYR A 31 2.54 1.80 -10.60
N ALA A 32 1.81 1.18 -9.66
CA ALA A 32 2.15 1.17 -8.24
C ALA A 32 3.50 0.49 -7.97
N GLU A 33 3.77 -0.64 -8.63
CA GLU A 33 5.03 -1.38 -8.52
C GLU A 33 6.22 -0.57 -9.03
N LYS A 34 6.06 0.09 -10.18
CA LYS A 34 7.09 0.97 -10.75
C LYS A 34 7.35 2.18 -9.87
N TYR A 35 6.29 2.82 -9.37
CA TYR A 35 6.39 3.95 -8.47
C TYR A 35 7.05 3.58 -7.15
N ASP A 36 6.67 2.45 -6.54
CA ASP A 36 7.27 1.95 -5.31
C ASP A 36 8.75 1.61 -5.49
N SER A 37 9.10 0.95 -6.60
CA SER A 37 10.49 0.63 -6.95
C SER A 37 11.33 1.88 -7.15
N TRP A 38 10.77 2.92 -7.78
CA TRP A 38 11.43 4.23 -7.91
C TRP A 38 11.63 4.87 -6.53
N THR A 39 10.55 5.00 -5.74
CA THR A 39 10.59 5.61 -4.40
C THR A 39 11.61 4.92 -3.51
N HIS A 40 11.66 3.59 -3.54
CA HIS A 40 12.62 2.81 -2.77
C HIS A 40 14.06 2.99 -3.26
N SER A 41 14.30 2.90 -4.57
CA SER A 41 15.66 2.96 -5.15
C SER A 41 16.31 4.34 -5.02
N PHE A 42 15.50 5.39 -4.99
CA PHE A 42 15.96 6.79 -4.99
C PHE A 42 15.74 7.49 -3.65
N HIS A 43 15.49 6.73 -2.58
CA HIS A 43 15.26 7.27 -1.25
C HIS A 43 16.43 8.18 -0.79
N ASN A 44 16.11 9.39 -0.31
CA ASN A 44 17.05 10.44 0.08
C ASN A 44 17.94 10.97 -1.06
N SER A 45 17.48 10.87 -2.32
CA SER A 45 18.15 11.48 -3.46
C SER A 45 17.33 12.63 -4.05
N ILE A 46 17.98 13.47 -4.86
CA ILE A 46 17.30 14.53 -5.63
C ILE A 46 16.29 14.00 -6.66
N PHE A 47 16.33 12.70 -6.96
CA PHE A 47 15.43 12.03 -7.89
C PHE A 47 14.30 11.27 -7.18
N GLU A 48 14.19 11.40 -5.86
CA GLU A 48 13.09 10.80 -5.11
C GLU A 48 11.76 11.39 -5.59
N PRO A 49 10.80 10.56 -6.06
CA PRO A 49 9.51 11.07 -6.46
C PRO A 49 8.73 11.59 -5.23
N PRO A 50 7.80 12.55 -5.39
CA PRO A 50 6.91 12.95 -4.31
C PRO A 50 6.20 11.74 -3.69
N ARG A 51 6.20 11.63 -2.36
CA ARG A 51 5.55 10.51 -1.65
C ARG A 51 4.05 10.70 -1.61
N TYR A 52 3.31 9.75 -2.17
CA TYR A 52 1.86 9.67 -2.03
C TYR A 52 1.51 8.82 -0.79
N ILE A 53 1.35 9.51 0.33
CA ILE A 53 1.00 8.90 1.62
C ILE A 53 -0.49 8.58 1.65
N GLY A 54 -0.84 7.35 2.00
CA GLY A 54 -2.24 6.90 2.08
C GLY A 54 -2.84 6.50 0.73
N GLY A 55 -4.17 6.59 0.63
CA GLY A 55 -4.94 6.22 -0.56
C GLY A 55 -6.37 5.80 -0.22
N PHE A 56 -7.14 5.43 -1.26
CA PHE A 56 -8.45 4.81 -1.09
C PHE A 56 -8.30 3.39 -0.53
N SER A 57 -9.35 2.84 0.06
CA SER A 57 -9.31 1.55 0.75
C SER A 57 -8.72 0.41 -0.10
N GLY A 58 -9.20 0.24 -1.34
CA GLY A 58 -8.69 -0.77 -2.27
C GLY A 58 -7.27 -0.47 -2.74
N GLU A 59 -6.90 0.80 -2.83
CA GLU A 59 -5.54 1.21 -3.15
C GLU A 59 -4.57 0.78 -2.04
N LEU A 60 -4.98 0.95 -0.79
CA LEU A 60 -4.20 0.58 0.39
C LEU A 60 -4.08 -0.95 0.55
N TRP A 61 -5.15 -1.70 0.25
CA TRP A 61 -5.07 -3.17 0.16
C TRP A 61 -4.07 -3.63 -0.90
N ALA A 62 -4.15 -3.06 -2.11
CA ALA A 62 -3.23 -3.36 -3.21
C ALA A 62 -1.77 -3.07 -2.84
N LYS A 63 -1.50 -1.89 -2.27
CA LYS A 63 -0.18 -1.51 -1.79
C LYS A 63 0.34 -2.46 -0.71
N ALA A 64 -0.51 -2.91 0.23
CA ALA A 64 -0.12 -3.86 1.27
C ALA A 64 0.35 -5.22 0.68
N GLU A 65 -0.40 -5.78 -0.27
CA GLU A 65 0.00 -7.02 -0.98
C GLU A 65 1.30 -6.82 -1.77
N MET A 66 1.40 -5.70 -2.50
CA MET A 66 2.57 -5.33 -3.28
C MET A 66 3.83 -5.21 -2.43
N TRP A 67 3.77 -4.46 -1.32
CA TRP A 67 4.92 -4.26 -0.43
C TRP A 67 5.38 -5.54 0.25
N ALA A 68 4.45 -6.43 0.61
CA ALA A 68 4.79 -7.73 1.16
C ALA A 68 5.51 -8.59 0.11
N THR A 69 5.02 -8.60 -1.13
CA THR A 69 5.64 -9.33 -2.25
C THR A 69 7.02 -8.78 -2.60
N ALA A 70 7.18 -7.46 -2.58
CA ALA A 70 8.45 -6.77 -2.84
C ALA A 70 9.44 -6.80 -1.67
N GLY A 71 9.10 -7.46 -0.55
CA GLY A 71 9.99 -7.58 0.62
C GLY A 71 10.31 -6.25 1.30
N ARG A 72 9.40 -5.27 1.25
CA ARG A 72 9.63 -3.95 1.85
C ARG A 72 9.73 -4.02 3.36
N SER A 73 10.49 -3.09 3.95
CA SER A 73 10.66 -3.04 5.40
C SER A 73 9.39 -2.53 6.10
N SER A 74 9.16 -3.02 7.30
CA SER A 74 8.00 -2.63 8.11
C SER A 74 7.99 -1.13 8.46
N GLY A 75 9.16 -0.50 8.57
CA GLY A 75 9.32 0.94 8.77
C GLY A 75 8.94 1.75 7.53
N TYR A 76 9.36 1.31 6.34
CA TYR A 76 9.00 1.95 5.07
C TYR A 76 7.47 1.96 4.88
N VAL A 77 6.83 0.80 5.08
CA VAL A 77 5.38 0.67 4.92
C VAL A 77 4.61 1.56 5.90
N LYS A 78 5.06 1.68 7.16
CA LYS A 78 4.46 2.61 8.12
C LYS A 78 4.48 4.05 7.62
N VAL A 79 5.61 4.51 7.07
CA VAL A 79 5.74 5.87 6.53
C VAL A 79 4.79 6.07 5.36
N MET A 80 4.75 5.13 4.40
CA MET A 80 3.89 5.23 3.22
C MET A 80 2.39 5.17 3.54
N LEU A 81 2.02 4.55 4.67
CA LEU A 81 0.66 4.55 5.20
C LEU A 81 0.35 5.75 6.11
N GLY A 82 1.29 6.66 6.35
CA GLY A 82 1.08 7.80 7.26
C GLY A 82 1.03 7.39 8.73
N LEU A 83 1.56 6.21 9.06
CA LEU A 83 1.64 5.65 10.41
C LEU A 83 3.01 5.88 11.08
N GLY A 84 3.90 6.61 10.41
CA GLY A 84 5.23 6.94 10.92
C GLY A 84 5.15 7.77 12.20
N GLY A 85 6.00 7.46 13.18
CA GLY A 85 6.08 8.22 14.44
C GLY A 85 4.91 8.04 15.42
N LEU A 86 3.87 7.28 15.07
CA LEU A 86 2.76 7.01 15.98
C LEU A 86 3.18 6.13 17.16
N SER A 87 2.65 6.45 18.35
CA SER A 87 2.75 5.58 19.53
C SER A 87 2.09 4.22 19.28
N LYS A 88 2.42 3.20 20.09
CA LYS A 88 1.80 1.87 19.94
C LYS A 88 0.27 1.90 20.08
N ALA A 89 -0.25 2.75 20.98
CA ALA A 89 -1.69 2.91 21.18
C ALA A 89 -2.33 3.60 19.96
N SER A 90 -1.78 4.75 19.55
CA SER A 90 -2.26 5.52 18.40
C SER A 90 -2.18 4.74 17.08
N LEU A 91 -1.14 3.92 16.92
CA LEU A 91 -0.98 3.03 15.78
C LEU A 91 -2.13 2.04 15.69
N ARG A 92 -2.51 1.40 16.80
CA ARG A 92 -3.55 0.35 16.81
C ARG A 92 -4.95 0.90 16.59
N SER A 93 -5.21 2.14 17.00
CA SER A 93 -6.50 2.81 16.79
C SER A 93 -6.62 3.52 15.43
N HIS A 94 -5.52 3.64 14.67
CA HIS A 94 -5.53 4.37 13.41
C HIS A 94 -6.33 3.61 12.33
N PRO A 95 -7.19 4.27 11.52
CA PRO A 95 -7.99 3.60 10.48
C PRO A 95 -7.15 2.79 9.48
N PHE A 96 -5.94 3.26 9.18
CA PHE A 96 -5.03 2.59 8.23
C PHE A 96 -4.22 1.44 8.83
N TYR A 97 -4.36 1.17 10.13
CA TYR A 97 -3.70 0.04 10.77
C TYR A 97 -4.09 -1.30 10.14
N LYS A 98 -5.35 -1.44 9.68
CA LYS A 98 -5.84 -2.67 9.02
C LYS A 98 -4.99 -3.08 7.81
N TYR A 99 -4.54 -2.12 7.00
CA TYR A 99 -3.69 -2.38 5.84
C TYR A 99 -2.25 -2.72 6.25
N TYR A 100 -1.75 -2.10 7.32
CA TYR A 100 -0.44 -2.44 7.86
C TYR A 100 -0.41 -3.86 8.45
N ALA A 101 -1.48 -4.24 9.16
CA ALA A 101 -1.64 -5.59 9.70
C ALA A 101 -1.65 -6.65 8.59
N GLU A 102 -2.32 -6.36 7.46
CA GLU A 102 -2.31 -7.25 6.30
C GLU A 102 -0.93 -7.40 5.68
N PHE A 103 -0.21 -6.29 5.50
CA PHE A 103 1.17 -6.33 5.03
C PHE A 103 2.03 -7.25 5.92
N LEU A 104 1.94 -7.12 7.25
CA LEU A 104 2.70 -7.97 8.17
C LEU A 104 2.31 -9.45 8.03
N ARG A 105 1.01 -9.75 7.95
CA ARG A 105 0.49 -11.11 7.77
C ARG A 105 1.06 -11.76 6.50
N LEU A 106 1.09 -11.03 5.39
CA LEU A 106 1.60 -11.51 4.12
C LEU A 106 3.14 -11.63 4.12
N ALA A 107 3.84 -10.63 4.64
CA ALA A 107 5.30 -10.63 4.71
C ALA A 107 5.85 -11.78 5.56
N HIS A 108 5.09 -12.26 6.55
CA HIS A 108 5.45 -13.44 7.35
C HIS A 108 5.25 -14.76 6.60
N LYS A 109 4.33 -14.80 5.62
CA LYS A 109 4.05 -16.01 4.82
C LYS A 109 5.08 -16.24 3.72
N THR A 110 5.72 -15.18 3.23
CA THR A 110 6.67 -15.21 2.12
C THR A 110 8.11 -15.50 2.55
N LYS A 111 8.38 -15.59 3.86
CA LYS A 111 9.67 -15.99 4.43
C LYS A 111 9.69 -17.49 4.71
#